data_AF-A0AAN7SC97-F1
#
_entry.id   AF-A0AAN7SC97-F1
#
_cell.length_a   1.000
_cell.length_b   1.000
_cell.length_c   1.000
_cell.angle_alpha   90.00
_cell.angle_beta   90.00
_cell.angle_gamma   90.00
#
_symmetry.space_group_name_H-M   'P 1'
#
loop_
_entity.id
_entity.type
_entity.pdbx_description
1 polymer ?
#
loop_
_entity_poly.entity_id
_entity_poly.type
_entity_poly.pdbx_seq_one_letter_code
_entity_poly.pdbx_strand_id
1 'polypeptide(L)'
;MQQLVTVHLNLMIMWFCIFQFKSNYTNIFLSKNMNDVINTWCQSNINFQRNLPKVLWISEDATRVSSKVKYDSKTNKLIGFTMPLVNGMPVTDSFLATSAKRIQDYFQNGIRSNYAYVVMAQPLSPSAPGYCLSIFGTNNRFIADDLMKRWQHIKLNFKKRGIIVLGFASDGGTRFLKAMRQAA
;
A
#
# COMPACT_ATOMS: atom_id res chain seq x y z
N MET A 1 21.51 4.39 18.53
CA MET A 1 22.19 4.32 17.21
C MET A 1 21.61 3.25 16.28
N GLN A 2 21.29 2.03 16.74
CA GLN A 2 20.74 0.98 15.86
C GLN A 2 19.39 1.30 15.20
N GLN A 3 18.46 1.97 15.89
CA GLN A 3 17.14 2.30 15.31
C GLN A 3 17.21 3.28 14.12
N LEU A 4 18.14 4.23 14.14
CA LEU A 4 18.29 5.24 13.07
C LEU A 4 18.85 4.63 11.77
N VAL A 5 19.77 3.67 11.89
CA VAL A 5 20.33 2.93 10.74
C VAL A 5 19.26 2.05 10.09
N THR A 6 18.40 1.42 10.88
CA THR A 6 17.30 0.58 10.37
C THR A 6 16.26 1.40 9.59
N VAL A 7 15.92 2.61 10.06
CA VAL A 7 14.97 3.50 9.34
C VAL A 7 15.53 3.94 7.99
N HIS A 8 16.82 4.31 7.93
CA HIS A 8 17.47 4.71 6.67
C HIS A 8 17.55 3.56 5.67
N LEU A 9 17.88 2.35 6.13
CA LEU A 9 17.93 1.15 5.28
C LEU A 9 16.53 0.77 4.76
N ASN A 10 15.50 0.92 5.59
CA ASN A 10 14.11 0.64 5.24
C ASN A 10 13.56 1.57 4.16
N LEU A 11 13.91 2.86 4.20
CA LEU A 11 13.59 3.82 3.15
C LEU A 11 14.34 3.52 1.84
N MET A 12 15.60 3.08 1.91
CA MET A 12 16.36 2.65 0.73
C MET A 12 15.78 1.39 0.08
N ILE A 13 15.35 0.39 0.88
CA ILE A 13 14.68 -0.82 0.37
C ILE A 13 13.34 -0.47 -0.28
N MET A 14 12.58 0.47 0.29
CA MET A 14 11.36 0.98 -0.32
C MET A 14 11.64 1.67 -1.65
N TRP A 15 12.67 2.52 -1.71
CA TRP A 15 13.15 3.12 -2.96
C TRP A 15 13.57 2.08 -3.99
N PHE A 16 14.25 1.01 -3.57
CA PHE A 16 14.66 -0.09 -4.45
C PHE A 16 13.46 -0.91 -4.96
N CYS A 17 12.45 -1.17 -4.12
CA CYS A 17 11.18 -1.78 -4.55
C CYS A 17 10.47 -0.88 -5.57
N ILE A 18 10.35 0.43 -5.30
CA ILE A 18 9.77 1.42 -6.21
C ILE A 18 10.57 1.47 -7.53
N PHE A 19 11.89 1.34 -7.50
CA PHE A 19 12.77 1.34 -8.67
C PHE A 19 12.67 0.04 -9.48
N GLN A 20 12.64 -1.12 -8.84
CA GLN A 20 12.33 -2.41 -9.47
C GLN A 20 10.97 -2.36 -10.18
N PHE A 21 9.99 -1.69 -9.57
CA PHE A 21 8.68 -1.44 -10.17
C PHE A 21 8.72 -0.51 -11.40
N LYS A 22 9.69 0.42 -11.50
CA LYS A 22 9.85 1.26 -12.69
C LYS A 22 10.22 0.46 -13.96
N SER A 23 10.83 -0.71 -13.82
CA SER A 23 11.28 -1.51 -14.98
C SER A 23 10.20 -2.43 -15.57
N ASN A 24 9.17 -2.80 -14.78
CA ASN A 24 8.17 -3.82 -15.14
C ASN A 24 6.74 -3.25 -15.16
N TYR A 25 6.50 -2.24 -16.00
CA TYR A 25 5.16 -1.68 -16.19
C TYR A 25 4.31 -2.51 -17.15
N THR A 26 3.59 -3.51 -16.64
CA THR A 26 2.36 -3.96 -17.30
C THR A 26 1.20 -4.35 -16.38
N ASN A 27 1.38 -4.68 -15.09
CA ASN A 27 0.29 -5.31 -14.30
C ASN A 27 0.12 -4.86 -12.82
N ILE A 28 0.52 -3.65 -12.41
CA ILE A 28 0.56 -3.26 -10.97
C ILE A 28 -0.51 -2.22 -10.60
N PHE A 29 -1.77 -2.52 -10.87
CA PHE A 29 -2.88 -1.72 -10.34
C PHE A 29 -4.07 -2.57 -9.87
N LEU A 30 -3.86 -3.86 -9.68
CA LEU A 30 -4.83 -4.69 -8.99
C LEU A 30 -4.60 -4.50 -7.49
N SER A 31 -5.42 -3.66 -6.87
CA SER A 31 -5.51 -3.66 -5.40
C SER A 31 -6.03 -5.04 -5.00
N LYS A 32 -5.13 -5.91 -4.54
CA LYS A 32 -5.54 -7.13 -3.84
C LYS A 32 -6.07 -6.71 -2.46
N ASN A 33 -7.10 -7.40 -1.97
CA ASN A 33 -7.61 -7.16 -0.63
C ASN A 33 -6.46 -7.37 0.37
N MET A 34 -6.19 -6.36 1.22
CA MET A 34 -5.07 -6.41 2.14
C MET A 34 -5.13 -7.63 3.08
N ASN A 35 -6.33 -8.10 3.43
CA ASN A 35 -6.48 -9.31 4.25
C ASN A 35 -5.95 -10.55 3.54
N ASP A 36 -6.23 -10.70 2.25
CA ASP A 36 -5.74 -11.82 1.45
C ASP A 36 -4.23 -11.75 1.32
N VAL A 37 -3.71 -10.55 1.08
CA VAL A 37 -2.28 -10.28 0.99
C VAL A 37 -1.57 -10.65 2.30
N ILE A 38 -2.10 -10.22 3.45
CA ILE A 38 -1.59 -10.58 4.77
C ILE A 38 -1.70 -12.09 5.02
N ASN A 39 -2.80 -12.74 4.65
CA ASN A 39 -2.99 -14.18 4.83
C ASN A 39 -1.95 -14.99 4.05
N THR A 40 -1.73 -14.66 2.77
CA THR A 40 -0.70 -15.29 1.94
C THR A 40 0.69 -15.11 2.54
N TRP A 41 0.99 -13.93 3.09
CA TRP A 41 2.27 -13.69 3.75
C TRP A 41 2.44 -14.51 5.03
N CYS A 42 1.44 -14.54 5.90
CA CYS A 42 1.47 -15.34 7.13
C CYS A 42 1.64 -16.83 6.85
N GLN A 43 0.94 -17.36 5.85
CA GLN A 43 1.06 -18.76 5.46
C GLN A 43 2.48 -19.09 4.97
N SER A 44 3.03 -18.27 4.07
CA SER A 44 4.36 -18.52 3.47
C SER A 44 5.53 -18.31 4.44
N ASN A 45 5.48 -17.29 5.29
CA ASN A 45 6.65 -16.87 6.08
C ASN A 45 6.61 -17.30 7.55
N ILE A 46 5.41 -17.34 8.16
CA ILE A 46 5.27 -17.60 9.59
C ILE A 46 4.96 -19.07 9.85
N ASN A 47 4.02 -19.66 9.13
CA ASN A 47 3.47 -20.97 9.51
C ASN A 47 4.13 -22.18 8.84
N PHE A 48 4.79 -22.05 7.68
CA PHE A 48 5.16 -23.23 6.89
C PHE A 48 6.64 -23.39 6.52
N GLN A 49 7.45 -22.33 6.46
CA GLN A 49 8.81 -22.46 5.89
C GLN A 49 9.95 -21.76 6.62
N ARG A 50 9.71 -20.71 7.42
CA ARG A 50 10.81 -19.84 7.88
C ARG A 50 10.80 -19.43 9.36
N ASN A 51 9.74 -19.73 10.11
CA ASN A 51 9.56 -19.39 11.54
C ASN A 51 10.10 -17.99 11.89
N LEU A 52 9.71 -16.99 11.09
CA LEU A 52 10.26 -15.65 11.19
C LEU A 52 9.72 -14.90 12.41
N PRO A 53 10.48 -13.92 12.94
CA PRO A 53 9.99 -13.05 14.01
C PRO A 53 8.65 -12.43 13.63
N LYS A 54 7.65 -12.56 14.52
CA LYS A 54 6.30 -12.01 14.34
C LYS A 54 6.27 -10.50 14.64
N VAL A 55 7.29 -9.78 14.19
CA VAL A 55 7.50 -8.36 14.45
C VAL A 55 7.87 -7.67 13.16
N LEU A 56 7.16 -6.60 12.83
CA LEU A 56 7.33 -5.87 11.59
C LEU A 56 7.29 -4.36 11.76
N TRP A 57 7.86 -3.69 10.77
CA TRP A 57 7.78 -2.25 10.55
C TRP A 57 6.97 -2.00 9.27
N ILE A 58 6.16 -0.95 9.24
CA ILE A 58 5.42 -0.56 8.04
C ILE A 58 6.08 0.66 7.41
N SER A 59 6.31 0.65 6.11
CA SER A 59 6.79 1.81 5.36
C SER A 59 5.81 2.19 4.26
N GLU A 60 5.49 3.48 4.14
CA GLU A 60 4.58 4.00 3.13
C GLU A 60 5.18 5.17 2.34
N ASP A 61 4.97 5.18 1.03
CA ASP A 61 5.41 6.25 0.13
C ASP A 61 4.56 6.32 -1.14
N ALA A 62 4.67 7.43 -1.86
CA ALA A 62 3.96 7.71 -3.10
C ALA A 62 4.94 8.08 -4.22
N THR A 63 4.96 7.29 -5.29
CA THR A 63 5.72 7.64 -6.50
C THR A 63 4.82 8.25 -7.56
N ARG A 64 5.31 9.28 -8.26
CA ARG A 64 4.60 9.85 -9.41
C ARG A 64 4.51 8.82 -10.54
N VAL A 65 3.36 8.74 -11.20
CA VAL A 65 3.12 7.85 -12.35
C VAL A 65 2.48 8.61 -13.51
N SER A 66 2.65 8.10 -14.73
CA SER A 66 1.92 8.62 -15.89
C SER A 66 0.45 8.21 -15.79
N SER A 67 -0.44 9.20 -15.82
CA SER A 67 -1.89 9.03 -15.65
C SER A 67 -2.55 8.47 -16.91
N LYS A 68 -2.37 7.17 -17.15
CA LYS A 68 -3.03 6.43 -18.23
C LYS A 68 -4.14 5.56 -17.67
N VAL A 69 -5.36 5.74 -18.19
CA VAL A 69 -6.48 4.86 -17.88
C VAL A 69 -6.44 3.67 -18.84
N LYS A 70 -6.51 2.46 -18.32
CA LYS A 70 -6.54 1.21 -19.09
C LYS A 70 -7.71 0.34 -18.66
N TYR A 71 -8.31 -0.35 -19.61
CA TYR A 71 -9.24 -1.42 -19.29
C TYR A 71 -8.47 -2.72 -19.04
N ASP A 72 -8.78 -3.40 -17.94
CA ASP A 72 -8.32 -4.76 -17.64
C ASP A 72 -9.46 -5.74 -17.90
N SER A 73 -9.31 -6.56 -18.94
CA SER A 73 -10.28 -7.57 -19.33
C SER A 73 -10.36 -8.75 -18.35
N LYS A 74 -9.29 -9.03 -17.59
CA LYS A 74 -9.28 -10.15 -16.64
C LYS A 74 -10.19 -9.89 -15.44
N THR A 75 -10.23 -8.64 -14.98
CA THR A 75 -11.03 -8.26 -13.81
C THR A 75 -12.24 -7.41 -14.15
N ASN A 76 -12.44 -7.10 -15.43
CA ASN A 76 -13.49 -6.23 -15.96
C ASN A 76 -13.52 -4.85 -15.30
N LYS A 77 -12.35 -4.19 -15.19
CA LYS A 77 -12.17 -2.92 -14.47
C LYS A 77 -11.43 -1.89 -15.29
N LEU A 78 -11.70 -0.61 -15.00
CA LEU A 78 -10.83 0.49 -15.41
C LEU A 78 -9.76 0.72 -14.34
N ILE A 79 -8.51 0.70 -14.78
CA ILE A 79 -7.30 0.96 -14.02
C ILE A 79 -6.80 2.36 -14.33
N GLY A 80 -6.31 3.10 -13.34
CA GLY A 80 -5.67 4.41 -13.53
C GLY A 80 -6.45 5.60 -12.96
N PHE A 81 -7.61 5.36 -12.36
CA PHE A 81 -8.31 6.35 -11.54
C PHE A 81 -7.83 6.33 -10.08
N THR A 82 -8.06 7.44 -9.38
CA THR A 82 -7.84 7.57 -7.94
C THR A 82 -8.88 6.73 -7.21
N MET A 83 -8.41 5.80 -6.39
CA MET A 83 -9.31 4.93 -5.62
C MET A 83 -9.91 5.70 -4.44
N PRO A 84 -11.23 5.63 -4.22
CA PRO A 84 -11.84 6.20 -3.02
C PRO A 84 -11.32 5.45 -1.78
N LEU A 85 -11.20 6.18 -0.68
CA LEU A 85 -10.70 5.63 0.58
C LEU A 85 -11.85 5.45 1.57
N VAL A 86 -11.91 4.28 2.21
CA VAL A 86 -12.78 3.99 3.35
C VAL A 86 -11.89 3.54 4.50
N ASN A 87 -11.95 4.25 5.63
CA ASN A 87 -11.04 4.04 6.77
C ASN A 87 -9.55 4.10 6.36
N GLY A 88 -9.21 5.01 5.45
CA GLY A 88 -7.85 5.16 4.95
C GLY A 88 -7.38 4.08 3.97
N MET A 89 -8.18 3.05 3.75
CA MET A 89 -7.89 1.93 2.85
C MET A 89 -8.54 2.17 1.48
N PRO A 90 -7.87 1.82 0.36
CA PRO A 90 -8.48 1.88 -0.96
C PRO A 90 -9.64 0.88 -1.08
N VAL A 91 -10.77 1.33 -1.62
CA VAL A 91 -11.91 0.46 -1.91
C VAL A 91 -11.67 -0.28 -3.22
N THR A 92 -11.47 -1.59 -3.12
CA THR A 92 -11.33 -2.46 -4.29
C THR A 92 -12.60 -2.40 -5.15
N ASP A 93 -12.48 -2.69 -6.44
CA ASP A 93 -13.66 -2.81 -7.34
C ASP A 93 -14.46 -1.51 -7.59
N SER A 94 -13.89 -0.35 -7.25
CA SER A 94 -14.55 0.96 -7.43
C SER A 94 -14.91 1.30 -8.89
N PHE A 95 -14.14 0.78 -9.85
CA PHE A 95 -14.23 1.13 -11.28
C PHE A 95 -14.57 -0.08 -12.17
N LEU A 96 -15.66 -0.80 -11.85
CA LEU A 96 -16.15 -1.93 -12.65
C LEU A 96 -16.79 -1.48 -13.96
N ALA A 97 -16.32 -2.03 -15.07
CA ALA A 97 -16.81 -1.74 -16.41
C ALA A 97 -18.08 -2.57 -16.73
N THR A 98 -19.16 -2.33 -16.01
CA THR A 98 -20.41 -3.10 -16.19
C THR A 98 -21.17 -2.73 -17.48
N SER A 99 -20.97 -1.51 -17.99
CA SER A 99 -21.60 -1.04 -19.24
C SER A 99 -20.80 0.11 -19.86
N ALA A 100 -20.99 0.35 -21.15
CA ALA A 100 -20.37 1.49 -21.86
C ALA A 100 -20.73 2.84 -21.22
N LYS A 101 -21.99 3.02 -20.79
CA LYS A 101 -22.43 4.22 -20.07
C LYS A 101 -21.64 4.42 -18.78
N ARG A 102 -21.47 3.36 -17.98
CA ARG A 102 -20.72 3.44 -16.73
C ARG A 102 -19.24 3.77 -16.97
N ILE A 103 -18.65 3.23 -18.03
CA ILE A 103 -17.29 3.59 -18.47
C ILE A 103 -17.23 5.09 -18.78
N GLN A 104 -18.17 5.60 -19.57
CA GLN A 104 -18.24 7.03 -19.91
C GLN A 104 -18.38 7.90 -18.65
N ASP A 105 -19.23 7.52 -17.70
CA ASP A 105 -19.42 8.22 -16.44
C ASP A 105 -18.12 8.31 -15.64
N TYR A 106 -17.30 7.24 -15.63
CA TYR A 106 -15.98 7.26 -15.00
C TYR A 106 -14.99 8.19 -15.69
N PHE A 107 -15.03 8.31 -17.02
CA PHE A 107 -14.15 9.24 -17.73
C PHE A 107 -14.55 10.71 -17.52
N GLN A 108 -15.84 10.99 -17.34
CA GLN A 108 -16.34 12.34 -17.11
C GLN A 108 -16.12 12.81 -15.66
N ASN A 109 -16.39 11.93 -14.69
CA ASN A 109 -16.42 12.30 -13.27
C ASN A 109 -15.22 11.77 -12.47
N GLY A 110 -14.51 10.76 -12.98
CA GLY A 110 -13.40 10.12 -12.28
C GLY A 110 -12.13 10.94 -12.30
N ILE A 111 -11.46 10.99 -11.14
CA ILE A 111 -10.16 11.67 -11.01
C ILE A 111 -9.05 10.71 -11.41
N ARG A 112 -8.27 11.05 -12.44
CA ARG A 112 -7.10 10.25 -12.82
C ARG A 112 -6.04 10.25 -11.72
N SER A 113 -5.42 9.10 -11.49
CA SER A 113 -4.34 8.96 -10.52
C SER A 113 -3.04 9.50 -11.09
N ASN A 114 -2.35 10.34 -10.32
CA ASN A 114 -1.03 10.89 -10.65
C ASN A 114 0.10 10.26 -9.83
N TYR A 115 -0.25 9.48 -8.81
CA TYR A 115 0.68 8.82 -7.91
C TYR A 115 0.25 7.39 -7.64
N ALA A 116 1.20 6.45 -7.64
CA ALA A 116 1.00 5.14 -7.06
C ALA A 116 1.46 5.19 -5.59
N TYR A 117 0.53 4.95 -4.68
CA TYR A 117 0.79 4.84 -3.26
C TYR A 117 1.12 3.40 -2.91
N VAL A 118 2.21 3.17 -2.17
CA VAL A 118 2.73 1.86 -1.84
C VAL A 118 2.84 1.73 -0.32
N VAL A 119 2.35 0.61 0.22
CA VAL A 119 2.46 0.24 1.63
C VAL A 119 3.21 -1.09 1.70
N MET A 120 4.35 -1.09 2.39
CA MET A 120 5.19 -2.27 2.57
C MET A 120 5.22 -2.68 4.04
N ALA A 121 5.18 -3.99 4.30
CA ALA A 121 5.57 -4.58 5.58
C ALA A 121 7.01 -5.07 5.48
N GLN A 122 7.84 -4.63 6.42
CA GLN A 122 9.24 -5.02 6.53
C GLN A 122 9.43 -5.81 7.82
N PRO A 123 9.68 -7.13 7.74
CA PRO A 123 10.02 -7.90 8.93
C PRO A 123 11.36 -7.42 9.50
N LEU A 124 11.53 -7.45 10.82
CA LEU A 124 12.78 -7.07 11.48
C LEU A 124 13.83 -8.19 11.47
N SER A 125 13.79 -9.05 10.45
CA SER A 125 14.75 -10.12 10.25
C SER A 125 15.47 -9.91 8.93
N PRO A 126 16.80 -9.92 8.89
CA PRO A 126 17.55 -9.79 7.64
C PRO A 126 17.30 -10.97 6.68
N SER A 127 16.83 -12.11 7.19
CA SER A 127 16.48 -13.30 6.41
C SER A 127 15.09 -13.23 5.75
N ALA A 128 14.32 -12.19 6.04
CA ALA A 128 12.93 -12.08 5.60
C ALA A 128 12.75 -10.90 4.63
N PRO A 129 12.27 -11.14 3.40
CA PRO A 129 12.03 -10.05 2.46
C PRO A 129 10.85 -9.19 2.92
N GLY A 130 10.92 -7.89 2.59
CA GLY A 130 9.77 -7.01 2.70
C GLY A 130 8.64 -7.46 1.77
N TYR A 131 7.41 -7.13 2.13
CA TYR A 131 6.22 -7.57 1.43
C TYR A 131 5.28 -6.42 1.17
N CYS A 132 4.79 -6.33 -0.07
CA CYS A 132 3.86 -5.28 -0.48
C CYS A 132 2.44 -5.58 0.02
N LEU A 133 1.94 -4.77 0.96
CA LEU A 133 0.60 -4.91 1.51
C LEU A 133 -0.47 -4.31 0.61
N SER A 134 -0.18 -3.15 0.02
CA SER A 134 -1.14 -2.42 -0.80
C SER A 134 -0.43 -1.53 -1.80
N ILE A 135 -0.93 -1.53 -3.04
CA ILE A 135 -0.60 -0.54 -4.06
C ILE A 135 -1.91 -0.03 -4.63
N PHE A 136 -2.07 1.29 -4.68
CA PHE A 136 -3.26 1.91 -5.27
C PHE A 136 -2.97 3.28 -5.87
N GLY A 137 -3.80 3.66 -6.83
CA GLY A 137 -3.74 4.98 -7.45
C GLY A 137 -4.30 6.06 -6.54
N THR A 138 -3.55 7.14 -6.34
CA THR A 138 -3.98 8.33 -5.61
C THR A 138 -3.69 9.62 -6.38
N ASN A 139 -4.34 10.70 -5.96
CA ASN A 139 -3.99 12.08 -6.31
C ASN A 139 -3.18 12.77 -5.19
N ASN A 140 -2.80 12.02 -4.15
CA ASN A 140 -2.02 12.46 -2.99
C ASN A 140 -2.71 13.55 -2.14
N ARG A 141 -4.06 13.59 -2.15
CA ARG A 141 -4.88 14.56 -1.40
C ARG A 141 -5.53 13.99 -0.12
N PHE A 142 -5.15 12.79 0.31
CA PHE A 142 -5.64 12.23 1.57
C PHE A 142 -5.09 13.02 2.78
N ILE A 143 -5.81 12.99 3.89
CA ILE A 143 -5.47 13.74 5.11
C ILE A 143 -4.80 12.86 6.16
N ALA A 144 -4.28 13.48 7.22
CA ALA A 144 -3.66 12.76 8.34
C ALA A 144 -4.61 11.73 8.98
N ASP A 145 -5.91 12.04 9.06
CA ASP A 145 -6.89 11.11 9.64
C ASP A 145 -7.06 9.85 8.80
N ASP A 146 -6.94 9.94 7.47
CA ASP A 146 -6.96 8.77 6.59
C ASP A 146 -5.74 7.88 6.85
N LEU A 147 -4.56 8.49 7.09
CA LEU A 147 -3.35 7.76 7.46
C LEU A 147 -3.53 7.03 8.79
N MET A 148 -4.04 7.72 9.80
CA MET A 148 -4.25 7.14 11.14
C MET A 148 -5.23 5.97 11.10
N LYS A 149 -6.36 6.12 10.37
CA LYS A 149 -7.33 5.03 10.18
C LYS A 149 -6.71 3.84 9.46
N ARG A 150 -5.89 4.07 8.43
CA ARG A 150 -5.15 3.01 7.73
C ARG A 150 -4.20 2.28 8.67
N TRP A 151 -3.38 3.00 9.41
CA TRP A 151 -2.41 2.44 10.35
C TRP A 151 -3.09 1.62 11.44
N GLN A 152 -4.22 2.11 11.97
CA GLN A 152 -5.03 1.35 12.92
C GLN A 152 -5.59 0.08 12.28
N HIS A 153 -6.10 0.16 11.06
CA HIS A 153 -6.60 -1.00 10.32
C HIS A 153 -5.51 -2.05 10.08
N ILE A 154 -4.30 -1.62 9.68
CA ILE A 154 -3.13 -2.49 9.51
C ILE A 154 -2.74 -3.15 10.84
N LYS A 155 -2.58 -2.36 11.91
CA LYS A 155 -2.26 -2.84 13.27
C LYS A 155 -3.25 -3.90 13.74
N LEU A 156 -4.56 -3.66 13.60
CA LEU A 156 -5.60 -4.59 14.01
C LEU A 156 -5.55 -5.90 13.22
N ASN A 157 -5.32 -5.84 11.90
CA ASN A 157 -5.24 -7.04 11.08
C ASN A 157 -4.03 -7.90 11.39
N PHE A 158 -2.87 -7.30 11.65
CA PHE A 158 -1.69 -8.05 12.08
C PHE A 158 -1.81 -8.59 13.50
N LYS A 159 -2.39 -7.82 14.43
CA LYS A 159 -2.62 -8.25 15.82
C LYS A 159 -3.49 -9.51 15.88
N LYS A 160 -4.54 -9.61 15.06
CA LYS A 160 -5.40 -10.82 14.95
C LYS A 160 -4.63 -12.08 14.58
N ARG A 161 -3.44 -11.95 14.00
CA ARG A 161 -2.58 -13.04 13.53
C ARG A 161 -1.34 -13.23 14.43
N GLY A 162 -1.33 -12.60 15.60
CA GLY A 162 -0.21 -12.68 16.55
C GLY A 162 1.06 -11.95 16.09
N ILE A 163 0.92 -10.97 15.20
CA ILE A 163 2.04 -10.19 14.66
C ILE A 163 2.01 -8.77 15.23
N ILE A 164 3.16 -8.31 15.68
CA ILE A 164 3.36 -7.01 16.32
C ILE A 164 3.89 -6.02 15.27
N VAL A 165 3.16 -4.92 15.09
CA VAL A 165 3.63 -3.78 14.30
C VAL A 165 4.32 -2.80 15.24
N LEU A 166 5.65 -2.66 15.15
CA LEU A 166 6.40 -1.76 16.05
C LEU A 166 6.17 -0.29 15.72
N GLY A 167 6.00 0.03 14.44
CA GLY A 167 5.96 1.41 14.01
C GLY A 167 5.64 1.56 12.53
N PHE A 168 5.51 2.83 12.15
CA PHE A 168 5.29 3.27 10.78
C PHE A 168 6.42 4.24 10.40
N ALA A 169 6.96 4.08 9.21
CA ALA A 169 7.83 5.05 8.55
C ALA A 169 7.08 5.64 7.36
N SER A 170 7.15 6.95 7.21
CA SER A 170 6.58 7.64 6.06
C SER A 170 7.41 8.88 5.73
N ASP A 171 7.06 9.54 4.63
CA ASP A 171 7.75 10.72 4.13
C ASP A 171 7.60 11.93 5.08
N GLY A 172 8.47 12.93 4.95
CA GLY A 172 8.49 14.16 5.75
C GLY A 172 7.40 15.18 5.40
N GLY A 173 6.40 14.80 4.60
CA GLY A 173 5.28 15.67 4.27
C GLY A 173 4.44 16.05 5.50
N THR A 174 3.87 17.26 5.51
CA THR A 174 3.13 17.81 6.67
C THR A 174 2.01 16.89 7.19
N ARG A 175 1.27 16.22 6.31
CA ARG A 175 0.21 15.24 6.67
C ARG A 175 0.77 14.01 7.39
N PHE A 176 1.94 13.53 6.96
CA PHE A 176 2.61 12.38 7.56
C PHE A 176 3.25 12.77 8.89
N LEU A 177 3.91 13.93 8.97
CA LEU A 177 4.43 14.47 10.23
C LEU A 177 3.31 14.66 11.27
N LYS A 178 2.14 15.16 10.85
CA LYS A 178 0.97 15.27 11.73
C LYS A 178 0.52 13.88 12.23
N ALA A 179 0.39 12.90 11.34
CA ALA A 179 0.01 11.53 11.72
C ALA A 179 1.06 10.87 12.63
N MET A 180 2.36 10.99 12.30
CA MET A 180 3.46 10.45 13.12
C MET A 180 3.48 11.08 14.51
N ARG A 181 3.27 12.40 14.63
CA ARG A 181 3.16 13.08 15.92
C ARG A 181 1.96 12.61 16.75
N GLN A 182 0.86 12.25 16.11
CA GLN A 182 -0.34 11.74 16.79
C GLN A 182 -0.23 10.25 17.14
N ALA A 183 0.64 9.50 16.46
CA ALA A 183 0.84 8.07 16.66
C ALA A 183 2.00 7.74 17.63
N ALA A 184 2.87 8.72 17.90
CA ALA A 184 3.94 8.66 18.90
C ALA A 184 3.37 8.85 20.31
#